data_AF-A0A2U1RL96-F1
#
_entry.id   AF-A0A2U1RL96-F1
#
_cell.length_a   1.000
_cell.length_b   1.000
_cell.length_c   1.000
_cell.angle_alpha   90.00
_cell.angle_beta   90.00
_cell.angle_gamma   90.00
#
_symmetry.space_group_name_H-M   'P 1'
#
loop_
_entity.id
_entity.type
_entity.pdbx_description
1 polymer ?
#
loop_
_entity_poly.entity_id
_entity_poly.type
_entity_poly.pdbx_seq_one_letter_code
_entity_poly.pdbx_strand_id
1 'polypeptide(L)'
;MKIHDIERLEDREGEAADLLPQGTPLSRDFWESPTLDELAQAQNVRPMADVKALFGTWPGEMNDGFEEAIDELRHSQMGKSGLS
;
A
#
# COMPACT_ATOMS: atom_id res chain seq x y z
N MET A 1 15.30 -30.13 4.09
CA MET A 1 14.06 -29.41 4.37
C MET A 1 13.02 -29.89 3.36
N LYS A 2 12.05 -30.70 3.77
CA LYS A 2 10.97 -31.20 2.90
C LYS A 2 9.73 -30.38 3.21
N ILE A 3 9.28 -29.59 2.26
CA ILE A 3 8.07 -28.77 2.39
C ILE A 3 6.88 -29.72 2.21
N HIS A 4 6.18 -30.05 3.30
CA HIS A 4 5.02 -30.94 3.31
C HIS A 4 3.74 -30.31 3.87
N ASP A 5 3.78 -29.01 4.21
CA ASP A 5 2.68 -28.33 4.90
C ASP A 5 2.04 -27.23 4.03
N ILE A 6 1.76 -27.52 2.76
CA ILE A 6 0.96 -26.63 1.91
C ILE A 6 -0.33 -27.37 1.57
N GLU A 7 -1.38 -27.09 2.36
CA GLU A 7 -2.73 -27.57 2.09
C GLU A 7 -3.50 -26.53 1.26
N ARG A 8 -4.20 -27.01 0.21
CA ARG A 8 -5.02 -26.17 -0.66
C ARG A 8 -6.32 -25.82 0.07
N LEU A 9 -6.51 -24.56 0.45
CA LEU A 9 -7.80 -24.08 0.97
C LEU A 9 -8.76 -23.79 -0.20
N GLU A 10 -9.48 -24.82 -0.63
CA GLU A 10 -10.51 -24.70 -1.69
C GLU A 10 -11.65 -23.75 -1.27
N ASP A 11 -11.95 -23.66 0.03
CA ASP A 11 -13.07 -22.88 0.56
C ASP A 11 -12.86 -21.35 0.54
N ARG A 12 -11.63 -20.88 0.29
CA ARG A 12 -11.27 -19.45 0.36
C ARG A 12 -10.77 -18.88 -0.97
N GLU A 13 -10.84 -19.67 -2.05
CA GLU A 13 -10.32 -19.30 -3.37
C GLU A 13 -11.03 -18.06 -3.95
N GLY A 14 -12.27 -17.79 -3.52
CA GLY A 14 -13.04 -16.60 -3.90
C GLY A 14 -12.94 -15.39 -2.95
N GLU A 15 -12.48 -15.56 -1.70
CA GLU A 15 -12.52 -14.49 -0.68
C GLU A 15 -11.59 -13.30 -1.00
N ALA A 16 -10.57 -13.54 -1.83
CA ALA A 16 -9.59 -12.53 -2.24
C ALA A 16 -9.64 -12.23 -3.75
N ALA A 17 -10.63 -12.77 -4.47
CA ALA A 17 -10.75 -12.57 -5.92
C ALA A 17 -10.89 -11.08 -6.28
N ASP A 18 -11.57 -10.31 -5.43
CA ASP A 18 -11.74 -8.86 -5.56
C ASP A 18 -10.44 -8.08 -5.26
N LEU A 19 -9.48 -8.68 -4.56
CA LEU A 19 -8.16 -8.10 -4.30
C LEU A 19 -7.18 -8.33 -5.46
N LEU A 20 -7.52 -9.25 -6.39
CA LEU A 20 -6.68 -9.49 -7.54
C LEU A 20 -6.75 -8.30 -8.50
N PRO A 21 -5.61 -7.88 -9.07
CA PRO A 21 -5.60 -6.83 -10.06
C PRO A 21 -6.44 -7.27 -11.27
N GLN A 22 -7.49 -6.51 -11.58
CA GLN A 22 -8.45 -6.79 -12.64
C GLN A 22 -7.89 -6.51 -14.07
N GLY A 23 -6.57 -6.40 -14.20
CA GLY A 23 -5.89 -6.07 -15.45
C GLY A 23 -5.60 -7.31 -16.30
N THR A 24 -5.41 -7.12 -17.61
CA THR A 24 -4.95 -8.19 -18.49
C THR A 24 -3.52 -8.60 -18.07
N PRO A 25 -3.26 -9.88 -17.75
CA PRO A 25 -1.92 -10.34 -17.44
C PRO A 25 -0.98 -10.03 -18.62
N LEU A 26 0.16 -9.41 -18.33
CA LEU A 26 1.19 -9.18 -19.34
C LEU A 26 1.74 -10.53 -19.78
N SER A 27 1.68 -10.83 -21.08
CA SER A 27 2.32 -12.01 -21.68
C SER A 27 3.83 -11.82 -21.66
N ARG A 28 4.47 -12.14 -20.54
CA ARG A 28 5.90 -11.94 -20.32
C ARG A 28 6.50 -13.09 -19.51
N ASP A 29 7.75 -13.42 -19.78
CA ASP A 29 8.49 -14.41 -19.01
C ASP A 29 8.65 -13.93 -17.56
N PHE A 30 8.49 -14.85 -16.60
CA PHE A 30 8.49 -14.56 -15.16
C PHE A 30 9.69 -13.72 -14.68
N TRP A 31 10.83 -13.81 -15.36
CA TRP A 31 12.07 -13.13 -14.99
C TRP A 31 12.30 -11.77 -15.65
N GLU A 32 11.39 -11.33 -16.52
CA GLU A 32 11.54 -10.05 -17.18
C GLU A 32 10.64 -8.99 -16.52
N SER A 33 11.28 -8.02 -15.88
CA SER A 33 10.58 -6.93 -15.19
C SER A 33 10.04 -5.89 -16.19
N PRO A 34 8.73 -5.62 -16.21
CA PRO A 34 8.16 -4.54 -17.02
C PRO A 34 8.70 -3.17 -16.62
N THR A 35 8.81 -2.30 -17.62
CA THR A 35 9.10 -0.89 -17.40
C THR A 35 7.93 -0.23 -16.67
N LEU A 36 8.18 0.93 -16.06
CA LEU A 36 7.14 1.70 -15.38
C LEU A 36 5.98 2.06 -16.31
N ASP A 37 6.29 2.39 -17.57
CA ASP A 37 5.29 2.74 -18.59
C ASP A 37 4.40 1.54 -18.97
N GLU A 38 4.99 0.35 -19.13
CA GLU A 38 4.26 -0.89 -19.41
C GLU A 38 3.35 -1.29 -18.25
N LEU A 39 3.80 -1.13 -17.00
CA LEU A 39 2.99 -1.37 -15.81
C LEU A 39 1.80 -0.42 -15.73
N ALA A 40 2.03 0.87 -15.99
CA ALA A 40 0.97 1.87 -16.00
C ALA A 40 -0.09 1.53 -17.06
N GLN A 41 0.34 1.14 -18.26
CA GLN A 41 -0.58 0.74 -19.34
C GLN A 41 -1.40 -0.52 -18.99
N ALA A 42 -0.76 -1.55 -18.42
CA ALA A 42 -1.43 -2.80 -18.04
C ALA A 42 -2.49 -2.60 -16.95
N GLN A 43 -2.24 -1.66 -16.04
CA GLN A 43 -3.16 -1.30 -14.97
C GLN A 43 -4.15 -0.19 -15.38
N ASN A 44 -4.11 0.23 -16.65
CA ASN A 44 -4.91 1.33 -17.19
C ASN A 44 -4.74 2.65 -16.39
N VAL A 45 -3.57 2.82 -15.77
CA VAL A 45 -3.16 4.02 -15.04
C VAL A 45 -2.66 5.04 -16.03
N ARG A 46 -3.21 6.25 -15.99
CA ARG A 46 -2.81 7.36 -16.85
C ARG A 46 -1.82 8.26 -16.12
N PRO A 47 -0.72 8.69 -16.77
CA PRO A 47 0.17 9.67 -16.18
C PRO A 47 -0.59 10.96 -15.86
N MET A 48 -0.42 11.46 -14.65
CA MET A 48 -1.11 12.66 -14.18
C MET A 48 -0.36 13.90 -14.67
N ALA A 49 -1.04 14.70 -15.51
CA ALA A 49 -0.45 15.93 -16.07
C ALA A 49 -0.44 17.10 -15.07
N ASP A 50 -1.38 17.13 -14.14
CA ASP A 50 -1.48 18.17 -13.11
C ASP A 50 -1.37 17.56 -11.71
N VAL A 51 -0.16 17.58 -11.15
CA VAL A 51 0.11 17.12 -9.79
C VAL A 51 -0.66 17.94 -8.76
N LYS A 52 -1.07 19.19 -9.09
CA LYS A 52 -1.86 20.02 -8.18
C LYS A 52 -3.28 19.48 -7.96
N ALA A 53 -3.77 18.60 -8.82
CA ALA A 53 -5.01 17.87 -8.60
C ALA A 53 -4.93 16.88 -7.42
N LEU A 54 -3.71 16.48 -6.99
CA LEU A 54 -3.49 15.71 -5.76
C LEU A 54 -3.50 16.58 -4.50
N PHE A 55 -3.37 17.91 -4.65
CA PHE A 55 -3.57 18.85 -3.55
C PHE A 55 -5.08 19.01 -3.30
N GLY A 56 -5.73 17.90 -2.95
CA GLY A 56 -6.96 17.97 -2.18
C GLY A 56 -6.66 18.60 -0.83
N THR A 57 -7.68 19.15 -0.18
CA THR A 57 -7.63 19.35 1.27
C THR A 57 -7.43 17.98 1.89
N TRP A 58 -6.50 17.87 2.85
CA TRP A 58 -6.34 16.68 3.67
C TRP A 58 -7.74 16.16 4.08
N PRO A 59 -8.11 14.91 3.77
CA PRO A 59 -9.42 14.37 4.13
C PRO A 59 -9.47 14.21 5.65
N GLY A 60 -10.00 15.23 6.31
CA GLY A 60 -10.06 15.37 7.76
C GLY A 60 -10.64 16.75 8.09
N GLU A 61 -11.07 16.93 9.33
CA GLU A 61 -11.40 18.29 9.78
C GLU A 61 -10.12 19.13 9.84
N MET A 62 -10.24 20.46 9.72
CA MET A 62 -9.09 21.37 9.83
C MET A 62 -8.34 21.21 11.17
N ASN A 63 -9.00 20.66 12.18
CA ASN A 63 -8.42 20.28 13.46
C ASN A 63 -8.73 18.80 13.73
N ASP A 64 -8.05 17.90 13.01
CA ASP A 64 -8.18 16.44 13.17
C ASP A 64 -7.33 15.88 14.34
N GLY A 65 -6.74 16.78 15.15
CA GLY A 65 -5.89 16.41 16.28
C GLY A 65 -4.51 15.90 15.86
N PHE A 66 -4.09 16.08 14.60
CA PHE A 66 -2.79 15.66 14.12
C PHE A 66 -1.63 16.30 14.92
N GLU A 67 -1.67 17.61 15.14
CA GLU A 67 -0.64 18.31 15.91
C GLU A 67 -0.56 17.81 17.35
N GLU A 68 -1.70 17.56 17.98
CA GLU A 68 -1.80 17.07 19.36
C GLU A 68 -1.23 15.64 19.47
N ALA A 69 -1.57 14.75 18.53
CA ALA A 69 -1.04 13.38 18.50
C ALA A 69 0.50 13.36 18.28
N ILE A 70 1.03 14.25 17.46
CA ILE A 70 2.47 14.40 17.24
C ILE A 70 3.16 14.97 18.49
N ASP A 71 2.51 15.91 19.18
CA ASP A 71 3.02 16.48 20.43
C ASP A 71 3.09 15.42 21.54
N GLU A 72 2.04 14.62 21.71
CA GLU A 72 2.04 13.49 22.63
C GLU A 72 3.13 12.47 22.29
N LEU A 73 3.27 12.10 21.01
CA LEU A 73 4.31 11.16 20.58
C LEU A 73 5.71 11.66 20.93
N ARG A 74 5.98 12.95 20.67
CA ARG A 74 7.28 13.58 20.95
C ARG A 74 7.60 13.60 22.44
N HIS A 75 6.61 13.85 23.29
CA HIS A 75 6.79 13.95 24.72
C HIS A 75 6.67 12.59 25.44
N SER A 76 6.07 11.59 24.82
CA SER A 76 5.92 10.23 25.38
C SER A 76 7.24 9.49 25.59
N GLN A 77 8.28 9.78 24.79
CA GLN A 77 9.59 9.13 24.91
C GLN A 77 10.55 9.80 25.90
N MET A 78 10.24 11.01 26.39
CA MET A 78 11.09 11.72 27.35
C MET A 78 11.03 11.16 28.78
N GLY A 79 10.16 10.18 29.05
CA GLY A 79 10.01 9.56 30.38
C GLY A 79 10.80 8.26 30.62
N LYS A 80 11.52 7.70 29.63
CA LYS A 80 12.19 6.38 29.77
C LYS A 80 13.73 6.41 29.79
N SER A 81 14.37 7.58 29.70
CA SER A 81 15.83 7.70 29.62
C SER A 81 16.50 8.37 30.82
N GLY A 82 15.81 8.50 31.96
CA GLY A 82 16.44 8.99 33.19
C GLY A 82 15.79 8.39 34.42
N LEU A 83 16.36 7.29 34.92
CA LEU A 83 16.43 6.86 36.33
C LEU A 83 16.84 5.38 36.35
N SER A 84 18.15 5.15 36.41
CA SER A 84 18.75 3.94 36.99
C SER A 84 19.88 4.36 37.91
#